data_AF-E0TTY1-F1
#
_entry.id   AF-E0TTY1-F1
#
_cell.length_a   1.000
_cell.length_b   1.000
_cell.length_c   1.000
_cell.angle_alpha   90.00
_cell.angle_beta   90.00
_cell.angle_gamma   90.00
#
_symmetry.space_group_name_H-M   'P 1'
#
loop_
_entity.id
_entity.type
_entity.pdbx_description
1 polymer ?
#
loop_
_entity_poly.entity_id
_entity_poly.type
_entity_poly.pdbx_seq_one_letter_code
_entity_poly.pdbx_strand_id
1 'polypeptide(L)'
;MKLHTAKLLTILSEYQFFDWEHQKNNKHRIMIGLPENMLIIKDFYQSFGFDSVENSYSNIKISKKQWVHMEDLFFQWISPYLSTFGQTVVTPFLSNDWEGECHLDDIMDDEFADAYEAYKAFLIGNGLYDHTPALIEKSRGYQIDHIGDLSILGKMAARNHHYLFFADGNKVFMFTDSLTFQVYCKDEEVLHNEKSKIEQLLHPDFLS
;
A
#
# COMPACT_ATOMS: atom_id res chain seq x y z
N MET A 1 -5.83 -14.59 -4.37
CA MET A 1 -6.48 -15.09 -5.61
C MET A 1 -6.85 -13.98 -6.61
N LYS A 2 -6.55 -14.16 -7.92
CA LYS A 2 -7.01 -13.26 -9.00
C LYS A 2 -8.54 -13.12 -9.05
N LEU A 3 -9.05 -11.91 -9.29
CA LEU A 3 -10.49 -11.64 -9.39
C LEU A 3 -10.94 -11.43 -10.83
N HIS A 4 -12.05 -12.08 -11.20
CA HIS A 4 -12.77 -11.74 -12.43
C HIS A 4 -13.40 -10.36 -12.30
N THR A 5 -13.44 -9.62 -13.42
CA THR A 5 -13.96 -8.25 -13.49
C THR A 5 -15.36 -8.11 -12.88
N ALA A 6 -16.29 -9.01 -13.20
CA ALA A 6 -17.63 -8.98 -12.63
C ALA A 6 -17.63 -9.12 -11.10
N LYS A 7 -16.84 -10.06 -10.55
CA LYS A 7 -16.71 -10.25 -9.10
C LYS A 7 -16.08 -9.03 -8.44
N LEU A 8 -15.05 -8.45 -9.05
CA LEU A 8 -14.41 -7.22 -8.57
C LEU A 8 -15.44 -6.09 -8.50
N LEU A 9 -16.19 -5.84 -9.58
CA LEU A 9 -17.20 -4.78 -9.62
C LEU A 9 -18.30 -4.99 -8.56
N THR A 10 -18.72 -6.23 -8.32
CA THR A 10 -19.66 -6.54 -7.23
C THR A 10 -19.08 -6.15 -5.86
N ILE A 11 -17.84 -6.53 -5.57
CA ILE A 11 -17.18 -6.18 -4.30
C ILE A 11 -17.08 -4.66 -4.17
N LEU A 12 -16.59 -3.98 -5.20
CA LEU A 12 -16.38 -2.53 -5.18
C LEU A 12 -17.69 -1.74 -5.09
N SER A 13 -18.81 -2.32 -5.50
CA SER A 13 -20.12 -1.67 -5.39
C SER A 13 -20.57 -1.40 -3.94
N GLU A 14 -19.96 -2.05 -2.95
CA GLU A 14 -20.21 -1.78 -1.53
C GLU A 14 -19.47 -0.53 -1.01
N TYR A 15 -18.50 -0.03 -1.76
CA TYR A 15 -17.60 1.07 -1.37
C TYR A 15 -18.00 2.43 -1.95
N GLN A 16 -19.31 2.68 -2.11
CA GLN A 16 -19.84 3.94 -2.65
C GLN A 16 -19.49 5.17 -1.79
N PHE A 17 -19.03 4.97 -0.56
CA PHE A 17 -18.57 6.03 0.32
C PHE A 17 -17.20 6.59 -0.07
N PHE A 18 -16.43 5.85 -0.88
CA PHE A 18 -15.08 6.24 -1.29
C PHE A 18 -15.11 6.92 -2.66
N ASP A 19 -14.69 8.18 -2.70
CA ASP A 19 -14.47 8.93 -3.92
C ASP A 19 -13.05 8.67 -4.45
N TRP A 20 -12.99 8.02 -5.61
CA TRP A 20 -11.77 7.59 -6.27
C TRP A 20 -11.06 8.74 -6.99
N GLU A 21 -11.82 9.72 -7.47
CA GLU A 21 -11.31 10.83 -8.27
C GLU A 21 -10.90 11.99 -7.38
N HIS A 22 -11.69 12.24 -6.33
CA HIS A 22 -11.51 13.39 -5.45
C HIS A 22 -11.34 12.94 -4.01
N GLN A 23 -10.14 12.47 -3.69
CA GLN A 23 -9.81 11.98 -2.33
C GLN A 23 -10.13 12.99 -1.22
N LYS A 24 -10.14 14.30 -1.51
CA LYS A 24 -10.53 15.38 -0.58
C LYS A 24 -11.99 15.29 -0.12
N ASN A 25 -12.85 14.61 -0.86
CA ASN A 25 -14.25 14.39 -0.51
C ASN A 25 -14.42 13.29 0.56
N ASN A 26 -13.40 12.45 0.76
CA ASN A 26 -13.44 11.37 1.75
C ASN A 26 -13.20 11.91 3.16
N LYS A 27 -14.28 12.25 3.87
CA LYS A 27 -14.25 12.97 5.15
C LYS A 27 -13.73 12.14 6.33
N HIS A 28 -14.05 10.85 6.37
CA HIS A 28 -13.72 9.98 7.50
C HIS A 28 -12.36 9.31 7.26
N ARG A 29 -11.28 10.10 7.42
CA ARG A 29 -9.90 9.68 7.13
C ARG A 29 -9.08 9.52 8.41
N ILE A 30 -8.23 8.50 8.43
CA ILE A 30 -7.13 8.32 9.38
C ILE A 30 -5.84 8.27 8.57
N MET A 31 -4.81 8.98 9.02
CA MET A 31 -3.45 8.80 8.51
C MET A 31 -2.54 8.53 9.71
N ILE A 32 -1.76 7.46 9.63
CA ILE A 32 -0.80 7.07 10.67
C ILE A 32 0.55 6.77 10.04
N GLY A 33 1.60 6.98 10.84
CA GLY A 33 2.94 6.50 10.53
C GLY A 33 3.57 5.85 11.75
N LEU A 34 4.79 5.32 11.56
CA LEU A 34 5.68 4.96 12.65
C LEU A 34 5.78 6.10 13.69
N PRO A 35 5.73 5.78 14.99
CA PRO A 35 6.00 6.72 16.06
C PRO A 35 7.37 7.39 15.94
N GLU A 36 7.48 8.66 16.38
CA GLU A 36 8.69 9.47 16.25
C GLU A 36 9.93 8.81 16.87
N ASN A 37 9.74 8.08 17.98
CA ASN A 37 10.82 7.35 18.66
C ASN A 37 11.31 6.11 17.87
N MET A 38 10.58 5.65 16.85
CA MET A 38 10.97 4.56 15.96
C MET A 38 11.61 5.08 14.65
N LEU A 39 11.48 6.37 14.36
CA LEU A 39 12.08 6.97 13.16
C LEU A 39 13.60 7.07 13.33
N ILE A 40 14.35 6.50 12.39
CA ILE A 40 15.81 6.69 12.32
C ILE A 40 16.23 7.94 11.54
N ILE A 41 15.26 8.61 10.90
CA ILE A 41 15.47 9.83 10.11
C ILE A 41 14.68 10.96 10.77
N LYS A 42 15.40 12.01 11.17
CA LYS A 42 14.77 13.19 11.75
C LYS A 42 13.86 13.87 10.72
N ASP A 43 12.70 14.33 11.17
CA ASP A 43 11.74 15.06 10.34
C ASP A 43 11.25 14.23 9.13
N PHE A 44 11.29 12.89 9.19
CA PHE A 44 11.00 11.98 8.07
C PHE A 44 9.70 12.30 7.31
N TYR A 45 8.61 12.60 8.01
CA TYR A 45 7.32 12.94 7.37
C TYR A 45 7.27 14.33 6.71
N GLN A 46 8.33 15.13 6.83
CA GLN A 46 8.52 16.37 6.07
C GLN A 46 9.33 16.12 4.78
N SER A 47 9.77 14.89 4.53
CA SER A 47 10.43 14.50 3.28
C SER A 47 9.42 14.36 2.14
N PHE A 48 9.91 14.20 0.92
CA PHE A 48 9.11 13.81 -0.24
C PHE A 48 8.98 12.28 -0.35
N GLY A 49 8.95 11.58 0.78
CA GLY A 49 8.84 10.12 0.79
C GLY A 49 9.95 9.43 -0.01
N PHE A 50 9.58 8.45 -0.84
CA PHE A 50 10.48 7.68 -1.67
C PHE A 50 11.27 8.55 -2.67
N ASP A 51 10.70 9.66 -3.15
CA ASP A 51 11.39 10.59 -4.05
C ASP A 51 12.59 11.28 -3.38
N SER A 52 12.72 11.20 -2.05
CA SER A 52 13.91 11.67 -1.32
C SER A 52 15.06 10.68 -1.30
N VAL A 53 14.84 9.43 -1.73
CA VAL A 53 15.86 8.39 -1.72
C VAL A 53 16.91 8.67 -2.80
N GLU A 54 18.17 8.79 -2.37
CA GLU A 54 19.33 9.16 -3.22
C GLU A 54 19.14 10.49 -3.99
N ASN A 55 18.15 11.30 -3.62
CA ASN A 55 17.91 12.58 -4.27
C ASN A 55 18.80 13.67 -3.66
N SER A 56 19.79 14.12 -4.44
CA SER A 56 20.73 15.17 -4.02
C SER A 56 20.07 16.52 -3.75
N TYR A 57 18.86 16.74 -4.25
CA TYR A 57 18.11 17.99 -4.11
C TYR A 57 17.08 17.94 -2.97
N SER A 58 16.88 16.80 -2.32
CA SER A 58 15.99 16.72 -1.16
C SER A 58 16.63 17.36 0.07
N ASN A 59 15.83 18.10 0.84
CA ASN A 59 16.24 18.67 2.12
C ASN A 59 16.56 17.57 3.16
N ILE A 60 15.84 16.45 3.07
CA ILE A 60 16.03 15.28 3.92
C ILE A 60 16.63 14.18 3.06
N LYS A 61 17.91 13.89 3.28
CA LYS A 61 18.63 12.88 2.50
C LYS A 61 18.37 11.50 3.08
N ILE A 62 17.85 10.62 2.24
CA ILE A 62 17.57 9.23 2.60
C ILE A 62 18.42 8.34 1.70
N SER A 63 19.28 7.51 2.28
CA SER A 63 19.97 6.48 1.50
C SER A 63 19.07 5.28 1.26
N LYS A 64 19.33 4.48 0.22
CA LYS A 64 18.58 3.24 -0.03
C LYS A 64 18.56 2.30 1.18
N LYS A 65 19.70 2.16 1.88
CA LYS A 65 19.79 1.33 3.09
C LYS A 65 18.91 1.84 4.23
N GLN A 66 18.86 3.15 4.43
CA GLN A 66 17.96 3.75 5.42
C GLN A 66 16.49 3.55 5.02
N TRP A 67 16.17 3.68 3.74
CA TRP A 67 14.84 3.41 3.23
C TRP A 67 14.41 1.96 3.49
N VAL A 68 15.20 0.98 3.06
CA VAL A 68 14.90 -0.45 3.27
C VAL A 68 14.69 -0.74 4.75
N HIS A 69 15.54 -0.19 5.63
CA HIS A 69 15.38 -0.37 7.06
C HIS A 69 14.07 0.24 7.60
N MET A 70 13.74 1.47 7.19
CA MET A 70 12.48 2.13 7.56
C MET A 70 11.25 1.38 7.03
N GLU A 71 11.32 0.89 5.80
CA GLU A 71 10.28 0.10 5.14
C GLU A 71 10.03 -1.21 5.90
N ASP A 72 11.07 -1.97 6.22
CA ASP A 72 10.96 -3.21 7.00
C ASP A 72 10.37 -2.95 8.39
N LEU A 73 10.84 -1.89 9.06
CA LEU A 73 10.32 -1.49 10.37
C LEU A 73 8.83 -1.12 10.29
N PHE A 74 8.43 -0.35 9.29
CA PHE A 74 7.05 0.05 9.06
C PHE A 74 6.14 -1.15 8.82
N PHE A 75 6.52 -2.07 7.93
CA PHE A 75 5.69 -3.25 7.62
C PHE A 75 5.64 -4.25 8.77
N GLN A 76 6.72 -4.37 9.56
CA GLN A 76 6.69 -5.14 10.80
C GLN A 76 5.74 -4.52 11.83
N TRP A 77 5.80 -3.20 12.00
CA TRP A 77 4.99 -2.47 12.95
C TRP A 77 3.49 -2.49 12.62
N ILE A 78 3.10 -2.27 11.36
CA ILE A 78 1.67 -2.23 10.95
C ILE A 78 1.02 -3.63 10.87
N SER A 79 1.82 -4.69 10.74
CA SER A 79 1.36 -6.07 10.52
C SER A 79 0.29 -6.57 11.52
N PRO A 80 0.40 -6.33 12.85
CA PRO A 80 -0.63 -6.72 13.80
C PRO A 80 -2.01 -6.14 13.48
N TYR A 81 -2.08 -4.88 13.04
CA TYR A 81 -3.34 -4.26 12.65
C TYR A 81 -3.88 -4.84 11.34
N LEU A 82 -3.04 -4.98 10.32
CA LEU A 82 -3.43 -5.56 9.04
C LEU A 82 -3.93 -7.01 9.17
N SER A 83 -3.40 -7.77 10.14
CA SER A 83 -3.83 -9.15 10.42
C SER A 83 -5.29 -9.26 10.90
N THR A 84 -5.90 -8.12 11.27
CA THR A 84 -7.29 -8.07 11.74
C THR A 84 -8.32 -7.92 10.63
N PHE A 85 -7.90 -7.73 9.38
CA PHE A 85 -8.81 -7.64 8.25
C PHE A 85 -9.31 -9.03 7.87
N GLY A 86 -10.64 -9.16 7.74
CA GLY A 86 -11.28 -10.43 7.40
C GLY A 86 -11.20 -10.72 5.90
N GLN A 87 -11.54 -9.73 5.07
CA GLN A 87 -11.41 -9.82 3.61
C GLN A 87 -10.69 -8.58 3.09
N THR A 88 -9.73 -8.76 2.19
CA THR A 88 -9.05 -7.65 1.52
C THR A 88 -8.93 -7.91 0.03
N VAL A 89 -9.27 -6.90 -0.77
CA VAL A 89 -9.07 -6.88 -2.22
C VAL A 89 -8.16 -5.70 -2.57
N VAL A 90 -7.20 -5.89 -3.47
CA VAL A 90 -6.28 -4.85 -3.93
C VAL A 90 -6.44 -4.61 -5.43
N THR A 91 -6.32 -3.35 -5.86
CA THR A 91 -6.32 -2.95 -7.28
C THR A 91 -5.40 -1.75 -7.54
N PRO A 92 -4.72 -1.69 -8.70
CA PRO A 92 -4.03 -0.50 -9.18
C PRO A 92 -5.03 0.49 -9.81
N PHE A 93 -5.92 1.09 -9.00
CA PHE A 93 -6.93 2.07 -9.47
C PHE A 93 -7.75 1.60 -10.69
N LEU A 94 -8.18 0.32 -10.69
CA LEU A 94 -8.91 -0.33 -11.80
C LEU A 94 -8.13 -0.44 -13.12
N SER A 95 -6.85 -0.06 -13.12
CA SER A 95 -5.92 -0.38 -14.18
C SER A 95 -5.62 -1.88 -14.22
N ASN A 96 -5.01 -2.27 -15.33
CA ASN A 96 -4.44 -3.59 -15.54
C ASN A 96 -2.91 -3.59 -15.34
N ASP A 97 -2.36 -2.42 -15.02
CA ASP A 97 -0.94 -2.21 -14.83
C ASP A 97 -0.55 -2.49 -13.38
N TRP A 98 0.10 -3.62 -13.16
CA TRP A 98 0.69 -4.01 -11.88
C TRP A 98 2.20 -3.72 -11.84
N GLU A 99 2.82 -3.33 -12.96
CA GLU A 99 4.25 -2.99 -13.01
C GLU A 99 4.52 -1.59 -12.46
N GLY A 100 3.53 -0.70 -12.58
CA GLY A 100 3.69 0.70 -12.20
C GLY A 100 4.78 1.38 -13.03
N GLU A 101 5.56 2.26 -12.40
CA GLU A 101 6.60 3.04 -13.10
C GLU A 101 7.94 2.30 -13.28
N CYS A 102 8.07 1.07 -12.77
CA CYS A 102 9.31 0.31 -12.77
C CYS A 102 9.27 -0.86 -13.75
N HIS A 103 10.27 -0.94 -14.64
CA HIS A 103 10.48 -2.12 -15.47
C HIS A 103 11.12 -3.23 -14.64
N LEU A 104 10.31 -4.20 -14.21
CA LEU A 104 10.75 -5.34 -13.39
C LEU A 104 11.73 -6.29 -14.13
N ASP A 105 11.96 -6.09 -15.43
CA ASP A 105 12.95 -6.83 -16.21
C ASP A 105 14.34 -6.17 -16.21
N ASP A 106 14.42 -4.90 -15.78
CA ASP A 106 15.65 -4.09 -15.79
C ASP A 106 16.26 -3.92 -14.39
N ILE A 107 15.80 -4.71 -13.41
CA ILE A 107 16.30 -4.65 -12.03
C ILE A 107 17.75 -5.15 -12.01
N MET A 108 18.68 -4.24 -11.74
CA MET A 108 20.09 -4.56 -11.52
C MET A 108 20.36 -4.84 -10.04
N ASP A 109 21.53 -5.41 -9.71
CA ASP A 109 22.06 -5.53 -8.35
C ASP A 109 21.99 -4.16 -7.63
N ASP A 110 20.93 -3.98 -6.85
CA ASP A 110 20.57 -2.77 -6.11
C ASP A 110 20.01 -3.19 -4.74
N GLU A 111 20.09 -2.32 -3.72
CA GLU A 111 19.52 -2.59 -2.39
C GLU A 111 18.01 -2.88 -2.40
N PHE A 112 17.32 -2.61 -3.51
CA PHE A 112 15.91 -2.91 -3.71
C PHE A 112 15.61 -4.22 -4.45
N ALA A 113 16.63 -4.87 -5.02
CA ALA A 113 16.47 -6.00 -5.93
C ALA A 113 15.65 -7.13 -5.31
N ASP A 114 15.96 -7.53 -4.07
CA ASP A 114 15.24 -8.60 -3.36
C ASP A 114 13.72 -8.34 -3.26
N ALA A 115 13.33 -7.09 -3.00
CA ALA A 115 11.93 -6.72 -2.88
C ALA A 115 11.22 -6.70 -4.25
N TYR A 116 11.90 -6.24 -5.30
CA TYR A 116 11.35 -6.28 -6.65
C TYR A 116 11.26 -7.69 -7.21
N GLU A 117 12.24 -8.55 -6.95
CA GLU A 117 12.20 -9.97 -7.32
C GLU A 117 11.07 -10.72 -6.59
N ALA A 118 10.90 -10.47 -5.28
CA ALA A 118 9.78 -11.00 -4.53
C ALA A 118 8.43 -10.52 -5.10
N TYR A 119 8.34 -9.25 -5.50
CA TYR A 119 7.15 -8.68 -6.12
C TYR A 119 6.86 -9.31 -7.49
N LYS A 120 7.88 -9.43 -8.35
CA LYS A 120 7.77 -10.05 -9.66
C LYS A 120 7.32 -11.52 -9.54
N ALA A 121 7.95 -12.27 -8.63
CA ALA A 121 7.56 -13.65 -8.34
C ALA A 121 6.11 -13.74 -7.84
N PHE A 122 5.69 -12.81 -6.97
CA PHE A 122 4.29 -12.70 -6.53
C PHE A 122 3.34 -12.48 -7.71
N LEU A 123 3.63 -11.53 -8.61
CA LEU A 123 2.74 -11.24 -9.72
C LEU A 123 2.65 -12.41 -10.72
N ILE A 124 3.77 -13.06 -11.05
CA ILE A 124 3.81 -14.25 -11.92
C ILE A 124 3.04 -15.40 -11.27
N GLY A 125 3.36 -15.72 -10.01
CA GLY A 125 2.74 -16.83 -9.28
C GLY A 125 1.22 -16.68 -9.15
N ASN A 126 0.71 -15.45 -9.19
CA ASN A 126 -0.71 -15.14 -9.08
C ASN A 126 -1.40 -14.78 -10.42
N GLY A 127 -0.70 -14.90 -11.56
CA GLY A 127 -1.25 -14.59 -12.88
C GLY A 127 -1.67 -13.12 -13.06
N LEU A 128 -0.96 -12.22 -12.37
CA LEU A 128 -1.08 -10.76 -12.47
C LEU A 128 -0.03 -10.17 -13.43
N TYR A 129 1.00 -10.96 -13.76
CA TYR A 129 2.05 -10.64 -14.71
C TYR A 129 2.05 -11.65 -15.86
N ASP A 130 2.02 -11.18 -17.10
CA ASP A 130 2.12 -12.04 -18.27
C ASP A 130 2.96 -11.36 -19.36
N HIS A 131 4.05 -12.01 -19.78
CA HIS A 131 4.91 -11.58 -20.89
C HIS A 131 4.38 -12.03 -22.25
N THR A 132 3.33 -12.86 -22.27
CA THR A 132 2.77 -13.37 -23.51
C THR A 132 1.93 -12.26 -24.18
N PRO A 133 2.12 -11.98 -25.48
CA PRO A 133 1.21 -11.13 -26.23
C PRO A 133 -0.18 -11.77 -26.24
N ALA A 134 -1.03 -11.37 -25.30
CA ALA A 134 -2.34 -11.96 -25.12
C ALA A 134 -3.44 -10.95 -25.41
N LEU A 135 -4.46 -11.39 -26.15
CA LEU A 135 -5.78 -10.76 -26.25
C LEU A 135 -6.57 -10.82 -24.92
N ILE A 136 -5.97 -11.37 -23.86
CA ILE A 136 -6.60 -11.73 -22.59
C ILE A 136 -6.65 -10.49 -21.68
N GLU A 137 -7.80 -10.27 -21.06
CA GLU A 137 -7.95 -9.27 -19.99
C GLU A 137 -6.93 -9.53 -18.86
N LYS A 138 -5.97 -8.61 -18.72
CA LYS A 138 -5.13 -8.50 -17.52
C LYS A 138 -6.04 -8.30 -16.29
N SER A 139 -5.62 -8.85 -15.15
CA SER A 139 -6.43 -8.72 -13.92
C SER A 139 -6.49 -7.26 -13.48
N ARG A 140 -7.65 -6.81 -13.01
CA ARG A 140 -7.80 -5.50 -12.34
C ARG A 140 -7.73 -5.60 -10.82
N GLY A 141 -7.83 -6.80 -10.27
CA GLY A 141 -7.90 -6.97 -8.83
C GLY A 141 -7.39 -8.32 -8.36
N TYR A 142 -6.95 -8.34 -7.11
CA TYR A 142 -6.46 -9.52 -6.43
C TYR A 142 -7.09 -9.58 -5.03
N GLN A 143 -7.63 -10.72 -4.65
CA GLN A 143 -8.06 -11.00 -3.29
C GLN A 143 -6.84 -11.44 -2.48
N ILE A 144 -6.57 -10.75 -1.39
CA ILE A 144 -5.46 -11.04 -0.48
C ILE A 144 -5.92 -12.15 0.46
N ASP A 145 -5.20 -13.27 0.42
CA ASP A 145 -5.48 -14.44 1.25
C ASP A 145 -4.46 -14.58 2.40
N HIS A 146 -3.31 -13.92 2.29
CA HIS A 146 -2.23 -13.97 3.28
C HIS A 146 -1.66 -12.59 3.56
N ILE A 147 -1.30 -12.36 4.83
CA ILE A 147 -0.68 -11.11 5.29
C ILE A 147 0.66 -10.81 4.59
N GLY A 148 1.37 -11.83 4.12
CA GLY A 148 2.60 -11.67 3.34
C GLY A 148 2.37 -10.91 2.02
N ASP A 149 1.24 -11.14 1.36
CA ASP A 149 0.87 -10.47 0.11
C ASP A 149 0.70 -8.95 0.36
N LEU A 150 0.15 -8.56 1.51
CA LEU A 150 0.02 -7.16 1.91
C LEU A 150 1.38 -6.48 2.05
N SER A 151 2.37 -7.15 2.63
CA SER A 151 3.71 -6.59 2.76
C SER A 151 4.38 -6.46 1.40
N ILE A 152 4.29 -7.47 0.54
CA ILE A 152 4.86 -7.44 -0.82
C ILE A 152 4.28 -6.26 -1.63
N LEU A 153 2.95 -6.15 -1.67
CA LEU A 153 2.26 -5.07 -2.40
C LEU A 153 2.45 -3.71 -1.74
N GLY A 154 2.45 -3.66 -0.41
CA GLY A 154 2.64 -2.45 0.35
C GLY A 154 4.02 -1.84 0.14
N LYS A 155 5.08 -2.65 0.07
CA LYS A 155 6.44 -2.18 -0.24
C LYS A 155 6.50 -1.50 -1.59
N MET A 156 5.82 -2.05 -2.59
CA MET A 156 5.72 -1.39 -3.90
C MET A 156 4.91 -0.09 -3.80
N ALA A 157 3.81 -0.06 -3.04
CA ALA A 157 3.07 1.18 -2.84
C ALA A 157 3.87 2.28 -2.16
N ALA A 158 4.73 1.92 -1.21
CA ALA A 158 5.67 2.85 -0.61
C ALA A 158 6.75 3.36 -1.58
N ARG A 159 6.87 2.76 -2.77
CA ARG A 159 7.81 3.13 -3.83
C ARG A 159 7.09 3.69 -5.06
N ASN A 160 5.97 4.38 -4.82
CA ASN A 160 5.11 5.05 -5.79
C ASN A 160 4.17 4.15 -6.63
N HIS A 161 4.00 2.86 -6.30
CA HIS A 161 2.93 2.08 -6.93
C HIS A 161 1.57 2.40 -6.31
N HIS A 162 0.71 3.05 -7.09
CA HIS A 162 -0.60 3.44 -6.59
C HIS A 162 -1.54 2.23 -6.44
N TYR A 163 -1.67 1.70 -5.23
CA TYR A 163 -2.64 0.65 -4.88
C TYR A 163 -3.75 1.15 -3.95
N LEU A 164 -4.95 0.62 -4.19
CA LEU A 164 -6.09 0.73 -3.28
C LEU A 164 -6.43 -0.64 -2.73
N PHE A 165 -6.57 -0.71 -1.41
CA PHE A 165 -6.94 -1.91 -0.68
C PHE A 165 -8.33 -1.74 -0.06
N PHE A 166 -9.22 -2.67 -0.34
CA PHE A 166 -10.63 -2.68 0.04
C PHE A 166 -10.82 -3.73 1.11
N ALA A 167 -11.12 -3.31 2.34
CA ALA A 167 -11.21 -4.19 3.50
C ALA A 167 -12.59 -4.15 4.15
N ASP A 168 -13.08 -5.34 4.52
CA ASP A 168 -14.27 -5.58 5.36
C ASP A 168 -15.56 -4.84 4.93
N GLY A 169 -15.70 -4.44 3.66
CA GLY A 169 -16.85 -3.69 3.13
C GLY A 169 -17.04 -2.26 3.66
N ASN A 170 -16.19 -1.81 4.60
CA ASN A 170 -16.36 -0.53 5.28
C ASN A 170 -15.10 0.34 5.33
N LYS A 171 -13.99 -0.14 4.78
CA LYS A 171 -12.70 0.55 4.77
C LYS A 171 -12.02 0.44 3.44
N VAL A 172 -11.46 1.56 2.97
CA VAL A 172 -10.49 1.59 1.89
C VAL A 172 -9.20 2.10 2.48
N PHE A 173 -8.06 1.49 2.17
CA PHE A 173 -6.77 1.99 2.63
C PHE A 173 -5.72 1.96 1.53
N MET A 174 -4.65 2.72 1.75
CA MET A 174 -3.46 2.76 0.90
C MET A 174 -2.22 2.97 1.76
N PHE A 175 -1.10 2.49 1.25
CA PHE A 175 0.22 2.92 1.71
C PHE A 175 0.67 4.08 0.82
N THR A 176 1.36 5.04 1.41
CA THR A 176 1.91 6.18 0.68
C THR A 176 3.42 6.01 0.47
N ASP A 177 3.95 6.82 -0.44
CA ASP A 177 5.37 7.03 -0.67
C ASP A 177 6.16 7.51 0.55
N SER A 178 5.47 7.89 1.64
CA SER A 178 6.08 8.42 2.85
C SER A 178 6.03 7.41 4.01
N LEU A 179 5.87 6.11 3.69
CA LEU A 179 5.65 5.04 4.67
C LEU A 179 4.54 5.39 5.66
N THR A 180 3.44 5.95 5.16
CA THR A 180 2.23 6.18 5.95
C THR A 180 1.12 5.25 5.51
N PHE A 181 0.24 4.94 6.45
CA PHE A 181 -0.95 4.15 6.24
C PHE A 181 -2.17 5.05 6.34
N GLN A 182 -2.92 5.14 5.25
CA GLN A 182 -4.08 6.01 5.13
C GLN A 182 -5.34 5.16 4.97
N VAL A 183 -6.31 5.36 5.88
CA VAL A 183 -7.60 4.65 5.88
C VAL A 183 -8.73 5.64 5.67
N TYR A 184 -9.67 5.26 4.82
CA TYR A 184 -10.94 5.91 4.59
C TYR A 184 -12.04 5.00 5.09
N CYS A 185 -12.81 5.49 6.06
CA CYS A 185 -13.89 4.76 6.70
C CYS A 185 -15.23 5.14 6.08
N LYS A 186 -16.17 4.21 6.08
CA LYS A 186 -17.53 4.41 5.59
C LYS A 186 -18.26 5.59 6.26
N ASP A 187 -18.10 5.71 7.57
CA ASP A 187 -18.78 6.68 8.41
C ASP A 187 -17.97 6.98 9.68
N GLU A 188 -18.49 7.88 10.51
CA GLU A 188 -17.85 8.33 11.75
C GLU A 188 -17.77 7.22 12.82
N GLU A 189 -18.73 6.29 12.84
CA GLU A 189 -18.73 5.18 13.78
C GLU A 189 -17.58 4.21 13.46
N VAL A 190 -17.43 3.84 12.19
CA VAL A 190 -16.31 3.03 11.71
C VAL A 190 -14.99 3.76 11.98
N LEU A 191 -14.91 5.07 11.72
CA LEU A 191 -13.73 5.88 12.00
C LEU A 191 -13.30 5.80 13.47
N HIS A 192 -14.23 5.99 14.39
CA HIS A 192 -13.95 5.96 15.83
C HIS A 192 -13.47 4.57 16.28
N ASN A 193 -14.15 3.53 15.83
CA ASN A 193 -13.80 2.14 16.14
C ASN A 193 -12.41 1.78 15.61
N GLU A 194 -12.09 2.18 14.37
CA GLU A 194 -10.78 1.92 13.77
C GLU A 194 -9.68 2.72 14.45
N LYS A 195 -9.90 4.00 14.82
CA LYS A 195 -8.93 4.77 15.61
C LYS A 195 -8.60 4.07 16.93
N SER A 196 -9.63 3.63 17.67
CA SER A 196 -9.43 2.93 18.94
C SER A 196 -8.66 1.62 18.75
N LYS A 197 -9.00 0.84 17.72
CA LYS A 197 -8.31 -0.41 17.39
C LYS A 197 -6.85 -0.20 17.02
N ILE A 198 -6.57 0.79 16.19
CA ILE A 198 -5.21 1.18 15.78
C ILE A 198 -4.41 1.60 17.02
N GLU A 199 -4.97 2.46 17.87
CA GLU A 199 -4.29 2.94 19.08
C GLU A 199 -3.93 1.81 20.04
N GLN A 200 -4.83 0.84 20.21
CA GLN A 200 -4.61 -0.35 21.05
C GLN A 200 -3.53 -1.28 20.51
N LEU A 201 -3.41 -1.42 19.19
CA LEU A 201 -2.50 -2.39 18.56
C LEU A 201 -1.13 -1.81 18.24
N LEU A 202 -1.07 -0.53 17.90
CA LEU A 202 0.10 0.06 17.25
C LEU A 202 0.73 1.23 18.01
N HIS A 203 -0.04 1.91 18.89
CA HIS A 203 0.37 3.16 19.53
C HIS A 203 1.00 4.16 18.53
N PRO A 204 0.28 4.54 17.45
CA PRO A 204 0.84 5.32 16.35
C PRO A 204 1.01 6.81 16.70
N ASP A 205 1.73 7.51 15.83
CA ASP A 205 1.50 8.95 15.65
C ASP A 205 0.38 9.16 14.63
N PHE A 206 -0.69 9.82 15.06
CA PHE A 206 -1.77 10.24 14.16
C PHE A 206 -1.36 11.50 13.41
N LEU A 207 -1.36 11.42 12.09
CA LEU A 207 -1.01 12.50 11.20
C LEU A 207 -2.28 13.22 10.70
N SER A 208 -2.20 14.54 10.62
CA SER A 208 -3.28 15.44 10.15
C SER A 208 -3.41 15.48 8.64
#